data_AF-A0A3P7P1F2-F1
#
_entry.id   AF-A0A3P7P1F2-F1
#
_cell.length_a   1.000
_cell.length_b   1.000
_cell.length_c   1.000
_cell.angle_alpha   90.00
_cell.angle_beta   90.00
_cell.angle_gamma   90.00
#
_symmetry.space_group_name_H-M   'P 1'
#
loop_
_entity.id
_entity.type
_entity.pdbx_description
1 polymer ?
#
loop_
_entity_poly.entity_id
_entity_poly.type
_entity_poly.pdbx_seq_one_letter_code
_entity_poly.pdbx_strand_id
1 'polypeptide(L)'
;MQRRVEVNGRVPKPALKPYPNFNADHDAEVLKKAMDGLENLDSELSGDFGELVDLLFFTPAQLKAEICYKAIRGLGTDEDALIEVICTSNTEELKELKEEYAKGALN
;
A
#
# COMPACT_ATOMS: atom_id res chain seq x y z
N MET A 1 8.59 14.06 11.02
CA MET A 1 7.97 15.24 10.38
C MET A 1 8.38 15.23 8.91
N GLN A 2 7.55 14.69 8.02
CA GLN A 2 7.87 14.58 6.59
C GLN A 2 7.95 15.98 5.96
N ARG A 3 9.12 16.37 5.46
CA ARG A 3 9.25 17.52 4.56
C ARG A 3 8.62 17.09 3.23
N ARG A 4 7.44 17.61 2.89
CA ARG A 4 6.88 17.46 1.54
C ARG A 4 7.91 18.02 0.57
N VAL A 5 8.43 17.19 -0.33
CA VAL A 5 9.31 17.64 -1.40
C VAL A 5 8.49 18.53 -2.32
N GLU A 6 8.84 19.81 -2.38
CA GLU A 6 8.29 20.72 -3.38
C GLU A 6 8.83 20.30 -4.74
N VAL A 7 7.94 19.94 -5.65
CA VAL A 7 8.31 19.66 -7.04
C VAL A 7 8.11 20.96 -7.81
N ASN A 8 9.20 21.55 -8.30
CA ASN A 8 9.17 22.84 -9.01
C ASN A 8 8.47 23.97 -8.22
N GLY A 9 8.70 24.04 -6.91
CA GLY A 9 8.12 25.06 -6.03
C GLY A 9 6.62 24.88 -5.75
N ARG A 10 6.07 23.69 -6.02
CA ARG A 10 4.67 23.35 -5.72
C ARG A 10 4.59 22.22 -4.72
N VAL A 11 3.74 22.40 -3.72
CA VAL A 11 3.33 21.31 -2.83
C VAL A 11 2.37 20.41 -3.61
N PRO A 12 2.67 19.10 -3.75
CA PRO A 12 1.77 18.18 -4.42
C PRO A 12 0.40 18.15 -3.73
N LYS A 13 -0.67 18.20 -4.52
CA LYS A 13 -2.05 18.09 -4.04
C LYS A 13 -2.45 16.61 -4.07
N PRO A 14 -2.71 15.97 -2.92
CA PRO A 14 -3.10 14.56 -2.91
C PRO A 14 -4.50 14.39 -3.49
N ALA A 15 -4.72 13.28 -4.20
CA ALA A 15 -6.03 12.90 -4.73
C ALA A 15 -6.96 12.46 -3.58
N LEU A 16 -6.46 11.62 -2.68
CA LEU A 16 -7.18 11.22 -1.46
C LEU A 16 -7.01 12.29 -0.37
N LYS A 17 -8.12 12.67 0.25
CA LYS A 17 -8.16 13.61 1.37
C LYS A 17 -8.81 12.93 2.56
N PRO A 18 -8.45 13.30 3.81
CA PRO A 18 -9.15 12.81 4.98
C PRO A 18 -10.67 13.06 4.85
N TYR A 19 -11.46 12.02 5.09
CA TYR A 19 -12.92 12.13 5.05
C TYR A 19 -13.42 12.90 6.29
N PRO A 20 -14.27 13.93 6.14
CA PRO A 20 -14.83 14.65 7.28
C PRO A 20 -15.65 13.73 8.18
N ASN A 21 -15.38 13.75 9.49
CA ASN A 21 -16.08 12.92 10.49
C ASN A 21 -15.95 11.40 10.24
N PHE A 22 -14.78 10.95 9.78
CA PHE A 22 -14.47 9.53 9.63
C PHE A 22 -14.81 8.72 10.90
N ASN A 23 -15.48 7.58 10.73
CA ASN A 23 -15.88 6.69 11.80
C ASN A 23 -15.58 5.25 11.38
N ALA A 24 -14.42 4.76 11.83
CA ALA A 24 -13.92 3.44 11.47
C ALA A 24 -14.91 2.31 11.82
N ASP A 25 -15.60 2.40 12.95
CA ASP A 25 -16.55 1.37 13.37
C ASP A 25 -17.75 1.32 12.41
N HIS A 26 -18.26 2.49 12.00
CA HIS A 26 -19.33 2.57 11.02
C HIS A 26 -18.90 2.04 9.64
N ASP A 27 -17.72 2.44 9.18
CA ASP A 27 -17.20 2.01 7.88
C ASP A 27 -16.93 0.50 7.86
N ALA A 28 -16.42 -0.07 8.95
CA ALA A 28 -16.24 -1.52 9.11
C ALA A 28 -17.58 -2.27 9.03
N GLU A 29 -18.64 -1.77 9.67
CA GLU A 29 -19.98 -2.37 9.59
C GLU A 29 -20.57 -2.30 8.17
N VAL A 30 -20.38 -1.17 7.47
CA VAL A 30 -20.81 -1.01 6.08
C VAL A 30 -20.07 -1.98 5.17
N LEU A 31 -18.76 -2.12 5.32
CA LEU A 31 -17.94 -3.06 4.56
C LEU A 31 -18.37 -4.51 4.83
N LYS A 32 -18.51 -4.90 6.10
CA LYS A 32 -18.95 -6.24 6.50
C LYS A 32 -20.31 -6.59 5.90
N LYS A 33 -21.25 -5.64 5.88
CA LYS A 33 -22.57 -5.83 5.28
C LYS A 33 -22.51 -5.95 3.77
N ALA A 34 -21.64 -5.19 3.09
CA ALA A 34 -21.48 -5.26 1.65
C ALA A 34 -20.87 -6.60 1.19
N MET A 35 -20.14 -7.28 2.08
CA MET A 35 -19.46 -8.55 1.83
C MET A 35 -20.17 -9.75 2.47
N ASP A 36 -21.50 -9.68 2.60
CA ASP A 36 -22.36 -10.76 3.13
C ASP A 36 -21.90 -11.36 4.47
N GLY A 37 -21.25 -10.56 5.34
CA GLY A 37 -20.89 -10.94 6.70
C GLY A 37 -19.63 -11.80 6.85
N LEU A 38 -18.82 -11.92 5.80
CA LEU A 38 -17.56 -12.66 5.83
C LEU A 38 -16.44 -11.87 6.53
N GLU A 39 -15.48 -12.62 7.08
CA GLU A 39 -14.33 -12.05 7.81
C GLU A 39 -13.19 -11.63 6.86
N ASN A 40 -13.15 -12.14 5.62
CA ASN A 40 -12.05 -11.93 4.66
C ASN A 40 -12.53 -11.52 3.25
N LEU A 41 -11.70 -10.75 2.54
CA LEU A 41 -11.95 -10.21 1.19
C LEU A 41 -11.69 -11.23 0.07
N ASP A 42 -10.85 -12.24 0.33
CA ASP A 42 -10.29 -13.16 -0.66
C ASP A 42 -11.34 -13.98 -1.44
N SER A 43 -12.52 -14.23 -0.87
CA SER A 43 -13.57 -15.01 -1.52
C SER A 43 -14.54 -14.17 -2.36
N GLU A 44 -14.58 -12.86 -2.13
CA GLU A 44 -15.52 -11.94 -2.78
C GLU A 44 -14.89 -11.17 -3.95
N LEU A 45 -13.58 -10.93 -3.87
CA LEU A 45 -12.84 -10.17 -4.87
C LEU A 45 -11.87 -11.07 -5.63
N SER A 46 -11.69 -10.81 -6.93
CA SER A 46 -10.80 -11.60 -7.76
C SER A 46 -10.14 -10.75 -8.85
N GLY A 47 -9.06 -11.29 -9.42
CA GLY A 47 -8.26 -10.61 -10.43
C GLY A 47 -7.67 -9.30 -9.91
N ASP A 48 -7.40 -8.39 -10.85
CA ASP A 48 -6.75 -7.10 -10.57
C ASP A 48 -7.48 -6.25 -9.52
N PHE A 49 -8.82 -6.39 -9.44
CA PHE A 49 -9.60 -5.63 -8.47
C PHE A 49 -9.39 -6.14 -7.04
N GLY A 50 -9.36 -7.45 -6.83
CA GLY A 50 -9.05 -8.03 -5.52
C GLY A 50 -7.65 -7.67 -5.07
N GLU A 51 -6.66 -7.85 -5.95
CA GLU A 51 -5.28 -7.47 -5.66
C GLU A 51 -5.16 -5.98 -5.31
N LEU A 52 -5.83 -5.09 -6.05
CA LEU A 52 -5.83 -3.66 -5.73
C LEU A 52 -6.41 -3.38 -4.33
N VAL A 53 -7.53 -4.01 -3.98
CA VAL A 53 -8.18 -3.80 -2.68
C VAL A 53 -7.28 -4.27 -1.54
N ASP A 54 -6.65 -5.43 -1.67
CA ASP A 54 -5.72 -5.95 -0.65
C ASP A 54 -4.54 -4.99 -0.43
N LEU A 55 -3.96 -4.48 -1.53
CA LEU A 55 -2.86 -3.52 -1.46
C LEU A 55 -3.26 -2.18 -0.81
N LEU A 56 -4.54 -1.80 -0.83
CA LEU A 56 -5.03 -0.58 -0.16
C LEU A 56 -5.06 -0.69 1.37
N PHE A 57 -5.05 -1.90 1.93
CA PHE A 57 -4.97 -2.11 3.38
C PHE A 57 -3.54 -2.03 3.94
N PHE A 58 -2.54 -2.05 3.07
CA PHE A 58 -1.15 -1.93 3.49
C PHE A 58 -0.79 -0.48 3.82
N THR A 59 0.00 -0.31 4.88
CA THR A 59 0.73 0.95 5.08
C THR A 59 1.69 1.18 3.89
N PRO A 60 2.14 2.42 3.64
CA PRO A 60 3.07 2.68 2.53
C PRO A 60 4.36 1.86 2.59
N ALA A 61 4.89 1.58 3.78
CA ALA A 61 6.09 0.77 3.95
C ALA A 61 5.84 -0.72 3.62
N GLN A 62 4.71 -1.27 4.07
CA GLN A 62 4.26 -2.63 3.77
C GLN A 62 4.04 -2.82 2.26
N LEU A 63 3.36 -1.87 1.61
CA LEU A 63 3.14 -1.89 0.17
C LEU A 63 4.45 -1.88 -0.62
N LYS A 64 5.37 -0.99 -0.28
CA LYS A 64 6.69 -0.95 -0.93
C LYS A 64 7.49 -2.24 -0.72
N ALA A 65 7.40 -2.85 0.47
CA ALA A 65 8.05 -4.13 0.74
C ALA A 65 7.43 -5.27 -0.09
N GLU A 66 6.09 -5.32 -0.21
CA GLU A 66 5.39 -6.31 -1.03
C GLU A 66 5.74 -6.18 -2.52
N ILE A 67 5.78 -4.96 -3.05
CA ILE A 67 6.20 -4.70 -4.44
C ILE A 67 7.62 -5.21 -4.68
N CYS A 68 8.57 -4.87 -3.79
CA CYS A 68 9.94 -5.38 -3.89
C CYS A 68 10.00 -6.91 -3.81
N TYR A 69 9.19 -7.54 -2.95
CA TYR A 69 9.16 -8.99 -2.83
C TYR A 69 8.63 -9.65 -4.10
N LYS A 70 7.48 -9.19 -4.62
CA LYS A 70 6.90 -9.66 -5.88
C LYS A 70 7.86 -9.48 -7.05
N ALA A 71 8.60 -8.38 -7.09
CA ALA A 71 9.57 -8.08 -8.15
C ALA A 71 10.76 -9.05 -8.21
N ILE A 72 11.11 -9.73 -7.10
CA ILE A 72 12.33 -10.57 -7.03
C ILE A 72 12.09 -12.06 -6.71
N ARG A 73 10.91 -12.44 -6.20
CA ARG A 73 10.64 -13.82 -5.75
C ARG A 73 10.58 -14.86 -6.88
N GLY A 74 10.37 -14.41 -8.12
CA GLY A 74 10.07 -15.24 -9.29
C GLY A 74 11.29 -15.58 -10.15
N LEU A 75 11.04 -16.14 -11.33
CA LEU A 75 12.06 -16.28 -12.36
C LEU A 75 12.24 -14.95 -13.10
N GLY A 76 13.42 -14.38 -12.98
CA GLY A 76 13.69 -13.02 -13.46
C GLY A 76 13.44 -11.97 -12.38
N THR A 77 13.51 -10.71 -12.79
CA THR A 77 13.40 -9.55 -11.91
C THR A 77 12.57 -8.48 -12.61
N ASP A 78 11.61 -7.91 -11.90
CA ASP A 78 10.92 -6.69 -12.35
C ASP A 78 11.75 -5.47 -11.95
N GLU A 79 12.67 -5.08 -12.84
CA GLU A 79 13.61 -3.98 -12.61
C GLU A 79 12.88 -2.62 -12.55
N ASP A 80 11.83 -2.45 -13.34
CA ASP A 80 11.06 -1.20 -13.40
C ASP A 80 10.35 -0.94 -12.05
N ALA A 81 9.73 -1.97 -11.47
CA ALA A 81 9.11 -1.86 -10.14
C ALA A 81 10.13 -1.51 -9.04
N LEU A 82 11.33 -2.10 -9.08
CA LEU A 82 12.40 -1.79 -8.13
C LEU A 82 12.90 -0.35 -8.29
N ILE A 83 13.08 0.11 -9.54
CA ILE A 83 13.50 1.49 -9.82
C ILE A 83 12.44 2.46 -9.30
N GLU A 84 11.16 2.21 -9.56
CA GLU A 84 10.07 3.07 -9.08
C GLU A 84 10.08 3.18 -7.56
N VAL A 85 10.11 2.05 -6.85
CA VAL A 85 10.06 2.06 -5.38
C VAL A 85 11.31 2.68 -4.77
N ILE A 86 12.50 2.27 -5.22
CA ILE A 86 13.77 2.65 -4.58
C ILE A 86 14.13 4.11 -4.92
N CYS A 87 14.00 4.52 -6.19
CA CYS A 87 14.44 5.84 -6.62
C CYS A 87 13.48 6.97 -6.23
N THR A 88 12.22 6.65 -5.86
CA THR A 88 11.26 7.65 -5.37
C THR A 88 11.17 7.73 -3.85
N SER A 89 11.81 6.80 -3.13
CA SER A 89 11.78 6.77 -1.66
C SER A 89 12.81 7.69 -1.03
N ASN A 90 12.43 8.36 0.05
CA ASN A 90 13.38 9.10 0.89
C ASN A 90 14.09 8.17 1.91
N THR A 91 15.09 8.70 2.63
CA THR A 91 15.89 7.92 3.57
C THR A 91 15.08 7.22 4.67
N GLU A 92 14.05 7.89 5.21
CA GLU A 92 13.22 7.29 6.26
C GLU A 92 12.32 6.21 5.68
N GLU A 93 11.71 6.47 4.53
CA GLU A 93 10.88 5.48 3.83
C GLU A 93 11.68 4.23 3.43
N LEU A 94 12.94 4.38 2.99
CA LEU A 94 13.81 3.25 2.70
C LEU A 94 14.16 2.44 3.95
N LYS A 95 14.27 3.09 5.11
CA LYS A 95 14.53 2.42 6.39
C LYS A 95 13.29 1.61 6.80
N GLU A 96 12.12 2.23 6.78
CA GLU A 96 10.83 1.57 7.07
C GLU A 96 10.57 0.40 6.11
N LEU A 97 10.81 0.60 4.80
CA LEU A 97 10.71 -0.46 3.80
C LEU A 97 11.60 -1.66 4.17
N LYS A 98 12.88 -1.42 4.49
CA LYS A 98 13.80 -2.50 4.89
C LYS A 98 13.34 -3.24 6.14
N GLU A 99 12.80 -2.51 7.12
CA GLU A 99 12.25 -3.09 8.34
C GLU A 99 11.04 -3.98 8.03
N GLU A 100 10.08 -3.52 7.22
CA GLU A 100 8.92 -4.32 6.80
C GLU A 100 9.34 -5.53 5.95
N TYR A 101 10.24 -5.34 4.99
CA TYR A 101 10.75 -6.42 4.14
C TYR A 101 11.43 -7.52 4.96
N ALA A 102 12.16 -7.16 6.03
CA ALA A 102 12.85 -8.10 6.90
C ALA A 102 11.91 -8.92 7.80
N LYS A 103 10.66 -8.49 8.01
CA LYS A 103 9.67 -9.27 8.78
C LYS A 103 9.24 -10.55 8.06
N GLY A 104 9.58 -10.69 6.78
CA GLY A 104 9.12 -11.79 5.93
C GLY A 104 7.73 -11.49 5.37
N ALA A 105 7.40 -12.10 4.22
CA ALA A 105 6.17 -11.85 3.46
C ALA A 105 4.96 -11.67 4.39
N LEU A 106 4.24 -10.56 4.18
CA LEU A 106 2.97 -10.27 4.84
C LEU A 106 2.00 -11.37 4.41
N ASN A 107 1.95 -12.46 5.19
CA ASN A 107 1.04 -13.58 4.97
C ASN A 107 -0.34 -13.20 5.48
#